data_AF-A0A1V6SV36-F1
#
_entry.id   AF-A0A1V6SV36-F1
#
_cell.length_a   1.000
_cell.length_b   1.000
_cell.length_c   1.000
_cell.angle_alpha   90.00
_cell.angle_beta   90.00
_cell.angle_gamma   90.00
#
_symmetry.space_group_name_H-M   'P 1'
#
loop_
_entity.id
_entity.type
_entity.pdbx_description
1 polymer ?
#
loop_
_entity_poly.entity_id
_entity_poly.type
_entity_poly.pdbx_seq_one_letter_code
_entity_poly.pdbx_strand_id
1 'polypeptide(L)'
;MVKPLTFKGDKPKKRKTRTTDNEAPTSKSRKTEPEPEDNPEDQSWVSAESPSDIAGPVVIVLPSDDATCVASDANGQVFASKLENLVEGDPATAEPHDVRQVWVASRVAGTESFSFKGHHGKYLSSDTHGIFSATASAVSHYESFLAIPSPEVSGTFSLQTHGGDGESFLSIKENAKTASGVEIRGDANTISFETTVRVRMQARFKPKLRASKESKAYEKISKKELEGIVGRSLNEDEVKRLRKGRREGNFHEVLLDVKVSGKHDKWA
;
A
#
# COMPACT_ATOMS: atom_id res chain seq x y z
N MET A 1 -7.19 4.17 24.33
CA MET A 1 -5.77 4.13 23.94
C MET A 1 -5.28 2.71 24.15
N VAL A 2 -5.23 1.90 23.09
CA VAL A 2 -5.03 0.44 23.18
C VAL A 2 -3.58 0.13 22.83
N LYS A 3 -2.90 -0.67 23.66
CA LYS A 3 -1.48 -1.02 23.50
C LYS A 3 -1.29 -2.00 22.33
N PRO A 4 -0.27 -1.81 21.48
CA PRO A 4 0.06 -2.76 20.43
C PRO A 4 0.55 -4.09 21.01
N LEU A 5 0.12 -5.18 20.38
CA LEU A 5 0.39 -6.57 20.75
C LEU A 5 1.91 -6.86 20.66
N THR A 6 2.54 -7.15 21.80
CA THR A 6 3.94 -7.60 21.84
C THR A 6 3.97 -9.12 22.02
N PHE A 7 4.65 -9.83 21.11
CA PHE A 7 4.73 -11.29 21.17
C PHE A 7 5.68 -11.74 22.29
N LYS A 8 5.28 -12.79 23.03
CA LYS A 8 6.16 -13.50 23.97
C LYS A 8 7.27 -14.21 23.17
N GLY A 9 8.45 -13.58 23.10
CA GLY A 9 9.62 -14.15 22.44
C GLY A 9 10.63 -13.13 21.92
N ASP A 10 10.23 -11.86 21.76
CA ASP A 10 11.14 -10.82 21.27
C ASP A 10 12.16 -10.41 22.33
N LYS A 11 13.38 -10.93 22.20
CA LYS A 11 14.55 -10.43 22.94
C LYS A 11 15.03 -9.13 22.28
N PRO A 12 15.32 -8.06 23.04
CA PRO A 12 15.86 -6.83 22.47
C PRO A 12 17.23 -7.11 21.84
N LYS A 13 17.37 -6.81 20.54
CA LYS A 13 18.65 -6.92 19.82
C LYS A 13 19.67 -5.92 20.40
N LYS A 14 20.73 -6.44 21.03
CA LYS A 14 21.89 -5.64 21.45
C LYS A 14 22.55 -4.99 20.23
N ARG A 15 22.65 -3.66 20.29
CA ARG A 15 23.31 -2.79 19.32
C ARG A 15 24.81 -3.12 19.26
N LYS A 16 25.29 -3.59 18.11
CA LYS A 16 26.71 -3.93 17.88
C LYS A 16 27.48 -2.63 17.56
N THR A 17 28.25 -2.13 18.52
CA THR A 17 29.20 -1.04 18.30
C THR A 17 30.33 -1.56 17.40
N ARG A 18 30.53 -0.93 16.24
CA ARG A 18 31.57 -1.30 15.29
C ARG A 18 32.74 -0.33 15.47
N THR A 19 33.85 -0.83 16.01
CA THR A 19 35.14 -0.15 16.05
C THR A 19 35.70 -0.02 14.63
N THR A 20 36.33 1.14 14.40
CA THR A 20 37.04 1.56 13.19
C THR A 20 38.37 0.82 13.05
N ASP A 21 38.71 0.33 11.85
CA ASP A 21 40.00 0.62 11.21
C ASP A 21 40.07 0.16 9.73
N ASN A 22 40.64 1.10 8.97
CA ASN A 22 41.24 1.20 7.62
C ASN A 22 41.17 0.15 6.47
N GLU A 23 41.16 0.77 5.28
CA GLU A 23 41.65 0.38 3.93
C GLU A 23 40.76 -0.33 2.87
N ALA A 24 40.20 0.55 2.01
CA ALA A 24 40.04 0.53 0.55
C ALA A 24 39.09 -0.47 -0.19
N PRO A 25 38.45 -0.03 -1.31
CA PRO A 25 37.10 -0.48 -1.65
C PRO A 25 36.94 -1.06 -3.08
N THR A 26 36.19 -2.14 -3.26
CA THR A 26 35.34 -2.34 -4.47
C THR A 26 34.35 -3.48 -4.26
N SER A 27 33.10 -3.16 -3.91
CA SER A 27 31.94 -3.93 -4.35
C SER A 27 30.69 -3.09 -4.15
N LYS A 28 29.94 -2.89 -5.24
CA LYS A 28 28.69 -2.12 -5.32
C LYS A 28 27.68 -2.62 -4.27
N SER A 29 27.62 -1.97 -3.12
CA SER A 29 26.58 -2.19 -2.13
C SER A 29 25.31 -1.49 -2.60
N ARG A 30 24.31 -2.31 -2.96
CA ARG A 30 22.91 -1.95 -3.12
C ARG A 30 22.51 -1.01 -1.97
N LYS A 31 22.11 0.22 -2.30
CA LYS A 31 21.56 1.18 -1.33
C LYS A 31 20.38 0.49 -0.63
N THR A 32 20.55 0.20 0.65
CA THR A 32 19.44 -0.08 1.54
C THR A 32 18.68 1.23 1.67
N GLU A 33 17.46 1.29 1.13
CA GLU A 33 16.54 2.39 1.42
C GLU A 33 16.38 2.48 2.95
N PRO A 34 16.41 3.70 3.53
CA PRO A 34 16.13 3.86 4.95
C PRO A 34 14.71 3.34 5.21
N GLU A 35 14.55 2.46 6.19
CA GLU A 35 13.21 2.09 6.65
C GLU A 35 12.47 3.37 7.05
N PRO A 36 11.27 3.62 6.49
CA PRO A 36 10.51 4.80 6.85
C PRO A 36 10.20 4.75 8.34
N GLU A 37 10.39 5.88 9.03
CA GLU A 37 9.95 6.04 10.42
C GLU A 37 8.49 5.59 10.56
N ASP A 38 8.20 4.79 11.59
CA ASP A 38 6.90 4.18 11.85
C ASP A 38 5.91 5.26 12.33
N ASN A 39 5.46 6.12 11.41
CA ASN A 39 4.47 7.15 11.69
C ASN A 39 3.10 6.47 11.86
N PRO A 40 2.39 6.62 12.99
CA PRO A 40 1.10 5.98 13.22
C PRO A 40 0.05 6.32 12.14
N GLU A 41 0.15 7.49 11.51
CA GLU A 41 -0.73 7.86 10.38
C GLU A 41 -0.53 6.97 9.13
N ASP A 42 0.64 6.34 8.98
CA ASP A 42 0.97 5.48 7.84
C ASP A 42 0.30 4.10 7.93
N GLN A 43 -0.21 3.74 9.10
CA GLN A 43 -0.94 2.50 9.36
C GLN A 43 -2.46 2.67 9.25
N SER A 44 -2.96 3.90 9.02
CA SER A 44 -4.39 4.18 8.85
C SER A 44 -4.95 3.64 7.54
N TRP A 45 -6.26 3.40 7.50
CA TRP A 45 -6.99 2.91 6.32
C TRP A 45 -7.89 3.98 5.70
N VAL A 46 -7.87 4.07 4.37
CA VAL A 46 -8.68 5.01 3.58
C VAL A 46 -9.38 4.27 2.45
N SER A 47 -10.46 4.85 1.93
CA SER A 47 -11.15 4.29 0.76
C SER A 47 -10.40 4.65 -0.51
N ALA A 48 -10.31 3.69 -1.43
CA ALA A 48 -9.95 3.99 -2.81
C ALA A 48 -11.08 4.83 -3.43
N GLU A 49 -10.76 5.93 -4.12
CA GLU A 49 -11.76 6.78 -4.79
C GLU A 49 -11.82 6.49 -6.29
N SER A 50 -10.72 5.98 -6.85
CA SER A 50 -10.57 5.60 -8.24
C SER A 50 -9.88 4.24 -8.34
N PRO A 51 -10.04 3.51 -9.46
CA PRO A 51 -9.27 2.29 -9.68
C PRO A 51 -7.75 2.52 -9.59
N SER A 52 -7.29 3.73 -9.95
CA SER A 52 -5.88 4.09 -9.85
C SER A 52 -5.31 4.19 -8.44
N ASP A 53 -6.18 4.31 -7.43
CA ASP A 53 -5.75 4.30 -6.04
C ASP A 53 -5.45 2.89 -5.53
N ILE A 54 -6.04 1.84 -6.13
CA ILE A 54 -5.96 0.47 -5.63
C ILE A 54 -4.52 -0.07 -5.78
N ALA A 55 -3.78 -0.09 -4.67
CA ALA A 55 -2.41 -0.59 -4.63
C ALA A 55 -2.00 -0.99 -3.21
N GLY A 56 -1.12 -1.99 -3.10
CA GLY A 56 -0.58 -2.42 -1.81
C GLY A 56 -1.62 -3.15 -0.95
N PRO A 57 -1.49 -3.14 0.38
CA PRO A 57 -2.44 -3.79 1.28
C PRO A 57 -3.83 -3.15 1.20
N VAL A 58 -4.83 -4.00 0.90
CA VAL A 58 -6.24 -3.66 0.76
C VAL A 58 -7.13 -4.65 1.52
N VAL A 59 -8.34 -4.20 1.85
CA VAL A 59 -9.47 -5.03 2.33
C VAL A 59 -10.62 -4.82 1.36
N ILE A 60 -11.23 -5.92 0.91
CA ILE A 60 -12.39 -5.92 0.01
C ILE A 60 -13.62 -6.14 0.87
N VAL A 61 -14.30 -5.05 1.20
CA VAL A 61 -15.50 -5.03 2.06
C VAL A 61 -16.72 -5.38 1.20
N LEU A 62 -17.49 -6.35 1.67
CA LEU A 62 -18.64 -6.92 0.97
C LEU A 62 -19.93 -6.13 1.29
N PRO A 63 -20.89 -6.04 0.35
CA PRO A 63 -22.15 -5.34 0.53
C PRO A 63 -23.18 -6.18 1.31
N SER A 64 -22.81 -6.69 2.49
CA SER A 64 -23.68 -7.53 3.33
C SER A 64 -24.30 -6.74 4.49
N ASP A 65 -25.42 -7.24 5.03
CA ASP A 65 -26.13 -6.65 6.18
C ASP A 65 -25.21 -6.43 7.40
N ASP A 66 -24.56 -7.51 7.84
CA ASP A 66 -23.43 -7.43 8.76
C ASP A 66 -22.18 -7.06 7.95
N ALA A 67 -21.38 -6.08 8.38
CA ALA A 67 -20.16 -5.72 7.68
C ALA A 67 -19.18 -6.91 7.61
N THR A 68 -18.95 -7.43 6.39
CA THR A 68 -18.00 -8.52 6.13
C THR A 68 -17.00 -8.14 5.05
N CYS A 69 -15.95 -8.93 4.89
CA CYS A 69 -14.92 -8.75 3.86
C CYS A 69 -14.45 -10.09 3.30
N VAL A 70 -13.84 -10.04 2.11
CA VAL A 70 -13.19 -11.21 1.50
C VAL A 70 -11.94 -11.57 2.31
N ALA A 71 -11.88 -12.79 2.83
CA ALA A 71 -10.73 -13.32 3.55
C ALA A 71 -10.30 -14.68 2.98
N SER A 72 -9.08 -15.09 3.29
CA SER A 72 -8.59 -16.44 2.98
C SER A 72 -7.87 -17.10 4.15
N ASP A 73 -8.03 -18.41 4.28
CA ASP A 73 -7.25 -19.21 5.23
C ASP A 73 -5.90 -19.64 4.63
N ALA A 74 -5.08 -20.34 5.43
CA ALA A 74 -3.77 -20.81 4.99
C ALA A 74 -3.84 -21.91 3.90
N ASN A 75 -4.98 -22.60 3.76
CA ASN A 75 -5.21 -23.62 2.76
C ASN A 75 -5.71 -23.03 1.43
N GLY A 76 -6.03 -21.74 1.41
CA GLY A 76 -6.58 -21.05 0.25
C GLY A 76 -8.10 -21.14 0.14
N GLN A 77 -8.82 -21.52 1.20
CA GLN A 77 -10.27 -21.38 1.24
C GLN A 77 -10.62 -19.89 1.38
N VAL A 78 -11.45 -19.39 0.47
CA VAL A 78 -11.97 -18.02 0.52
C VAL A 78 -13.32 -18.01 1.23
N PHE A 79 -13.51 -17.05 2.12
CA PHE A 79 -14.73 -16.92 2.92
C PHE A 79 -15.00 -15.46 3.29
N ALA A 80 -16.26 -15.15 3.61
CA ALA A 80 -16.64 -13.84 4.14
C ALA A 80 -16.31 -13.78 5.65
N SER A 81 -15.37 -12.92 6.04
CA SER A 81 -15.03 -12.65 7.44
C SER A 81 -15.78 -11.43 7.94
N LYS A 82 -16.35 -11.49 9.14
CA LYS A 82 -16.91 -10.31 9.82
C LYS A 82 -15.83 -9.25 10.03
N LEU A 83 -16.24 -7.99 10.04
CA LEU A 83 -15.41 -6.81 10.36
C LEU A 83 -15.83 -6.26 11.73
N GLU A 84 -14.88 -6.15 12.66
CA GLU A 84 -15.13 -5.68 14.03
C GLU A 84 -14.69 -4.23 14.24
N ASN A 85 -13.64 -3.78 13.53
CA ASN A 85 -13.10 -2.43 13.65
C ASN A 85 -13.83 -1.49 12.68
N LEU A 86 -14.96 -0.96 13.14
CA LEU A 86 -15.81 -0.01 12.43
C LEU A 86 -16.17 1.15 13.37
N VAL A 87 -16.20 2.37 12.86
CA VAL A 87 -16.75 3.53 13.58
C VAL A 87 -18.25 3.56 13.33
N GLU A 88 -19.05 3.45 14.40
CA GLU A 88 -20.53 3.50 14.34
C GLU A 88 -21.16 2.50 13.34
N GLY A 89 -20.46 1.39 13.05
CA GLY A 89 -20.92 0.40 12.08
C GLY A 89 -20.76 0.80 10.61
N ASP A 90 -20.14 1.95 10.31
CA ASP A 90 -19.95 2.41 8.92
C ASP A 90 -18.85 1.59 8.20
N PRO A 91 -19.19 0.82 7.14
CA PRO A 91 -18.20 0.06 6.38
C PRO A 91 -17.16 0.94 5.67
N ALA A 92 -17.40 2.26 5.53
CA ALA A 92 -16.44 3.20 4.97
C ALA A 92 -15.29 3.53 5.94
N THR A 93 -15.42 3.15 7.21
CA THR A 93 -14.38 3.31 8.23
C THR A 93 -13.69 1.99 8.59
N ALA A 94 -14.08 0.90 7.93
CA ALA A 94 -13.58 -0.44 8.21
C ALA A 94 -12.05 -0.51 8.18
N GLU A 95 -11.49 -1.15 9.22
CA GLU A 95 -10.10 -1.56 9.31
C GLU A 95 -10.01 -3.08 9.54
N PRO A 96 -9.02 -3.77 8.95
CA PRO A 96 -8.84 -5.20 9.22
C PRO A 96 -8.38 -5.43 10.67
N HIS A 97 -8.84 -6.52 11.26
CA HIS A 97 -8.41 -6.99 12.59
C HIS A 97 -7.73 -8.37 12.53
N ASP A 98 -7.78 -9.03 11.38
CA ASP A 98 -7.12 -10.31 11.11
C ASP A 98 -6.30 -10.19 9.82
N VAL A 99 -5.08 -10.74 9.82
CA VAL A 99 -4.20 -10.78 8.65
C VAL A 99 -4.85 -11.49 7.45
N ARG A 100 -5.76 -12.43 7.71
CA ARG A 100 -6.51 -13.18 6.68
C ARG A 100 -7.44 -12.31 5.84
N GLN A 101 -7.82 -11.13 6.35
CA GLN A 101 -8.70 -10.16 5.67
C GLN A 101 -7.94 -9.26 4.69
N VAL A 102 -6.60 -9.28 4.75
CA VAL A 102 -5.75 -8.37 3.99
C VAL A 102 -5.22 -9.04 2.73
N TRP A 103 -5.36 -8.32 1.62
CA TRP A 103 -4.83 -8.69 0.32
C TRP A 103 -3.81 -7.65 -0.14
N VAL A 104 -2.75 -8.06 -0.84
CA VAL A 104 -1.85 -7.14 -1.52
C VAL A 104 -2.32 -6.99 -2.96
N ALA A 105 -2.91 -5.85 -3.28
CA ALA A 105 -3.34 -5.48 -4.62
C ALA A 105 -2.14 -5.02 -5.47
N SER A 106 -2.05 -5.53 -6.69
CA SER A 106 -1.03 -5.13 -7.67
C SER A 106 -1.62 -5.15 -9.07
N ARG A 107 -1.34 -4.11 -9.87
CA ARG A 107 -1.69 -4.10 -11.30
C ARG A 107 -0.89 -5.15 -12.06
N VAL A 108 -1.57 -5.88 -12.92
CA VAL A 108 -0.96 -6.87 -13.82
C VAL A 108 -0.31 -6.13 -14.98
N ALA A 109 1.00 -6.32 -15.17
CA ALA A 109 1.78 -5.57 -16.14
C ALA A 109 1.22 -5.75 -17.57
N GLY A 110 1.05 -4.63 -18.29
CA GLY A 110 0.50 -4.62 -19.64
C GLY A 110 -1.03 -4.68 -19.71
N THR A 111 -1.73 -4.69 -18.57
CA THR A 111 -3.20 -4.68 -18.50
C THR A 111 -3.68 -3.66 -17.46
N GLU A 112 -4.99 -3.39 -17.44
CA GLU A 112 -5.63 -2.57 -16.40
C GLU A 112 -6.12 -3.40 -15.20
N SER A 113 -5.97 -4.73 -15.27
CA SER A 113 -6.45 -5.66 -14.26
C SER A 113 -5.57 -5.67 -13.02
N PHE A 114 -6.18 -6.04 -11.89
CA PHE A 114 -5.55 -6.20 -10.59
C PHE A 114 -5.44 -7.68 -10.23
N SER A 115 -4.38 -8.01 -9.51
CA SER A 115 -4.23 -9.27 -8.79
C SER A 115 -4.24 -9.00 -7.29
N PHE A 116 -4.80 -9.92 -6.52
CA PHE A 116 -4.89 -9.80 -5.06
C PHE A 116 -4.15 -10.97 -4.40
N LYS A 117 -3.05 -10.69 -3.72
CA LYS A 117 -2.23 -11.72 -3.06
C LYS A 117 -2.53 -11.79 -1.56
N GLY A 118 -2.97 -12.94 -1.08
CA GLY A 118 -3.25 -13.16 0.34
C GLY A 118 -1.99 -13.26 1.21
N HIS A 119 -2.19 -13.25 2.52
CA HIS A 119 -1.12 -13.33 3.52
C HIS A 119 -0.20 -14.54 3.39
N HIS A 120 -0.72 -15.68 2.92
CA HIS A 120 0.00 -16.93 2.67
C HIS A 120 0.71 -16.96 1.31
N GLY A 121 0.69 -15.85 0.58
CA GLY A 121 1.44 -15.66 -0.65
C GLY A 121 0.82 -16.28 -1.90
N LYS A 122 -0.45 -16.67 -1.84
CA LYS A 122 -1.24 -17.13 -2.99
C LYS A 122 -2.20 -16.05 -3.47
N TYR A 123 -2.67 -16.16 -4.70
CA TYR A 123 -3.54 -15.18 -5.33
C TYR A 123 -5.00 -15.57 -5.21
N LEU A 124 -5.88 -14.59 -5.01
CA LEU A 124 -7.32 -14.74 -5.15
C LEU A 124 -7.63 -15.13 -6.61
N SER A 125 -8.39 -16.20 -6.78
CA SER A 125 -8.78 -16.74 -8.08
C SER A 125 -10.27 -16.96 -8.10
N SER A 126 -10.93 -16.68 -9.24
CA SER A 126 -12.28 -17.15 -9.53
C SER A 126 -12.20 -18.21 -10.63
N ASP A 127 -12.77 -19.39 -10.40
CA ASP A 127 -12.89 -20.39 -11.46
C ASP A 127 -14.04 -20.07 -12.43
N THR A 128 -14.19 -20.88 -13.48
CA THR A 128 -15.26 -20.72 -14.49
C THR A 128 -16.67 -20.94 -13.94
N HIS A 129 -16.79 -21.51 -12.74
CA HIS A 129 -18.07 -21.74 -12.07
C HIS A 129 -18.34 -20.67 -10.99
N GLY A 130 -17.53 -19.61 -10.92
CA GLY A 130 -17.65 -18.53 -9.95
C GLY A 130 -17.31 -18.95 -8.51
N ILE A 131 -16.47 -19.97 -8.32
CA ILE A 131 -15.97 -20.37 -7.01
C ILE A 131 -14.65 -19.67 -6.75
N PHE A 132 -14.58 -18.95 -5.63
CA PHE A 132 -13.36 -18.30 -5.21
C PHE A 132 -12.44 -19.22 -4.42
N SER A 133 -11.15 -19.15 -4.71
CA SER A 133 -10.09 -19.79 -3.92
C SER A 133 -8.82 -18.94 -3.90
N ALA A 134 -7.86 -19.30 -3.06
CA ALA A 134 -6.57 -18.63 -2.97
C ALA A 134 -5.42 -19.64 -2.93
N THR A 135 -5.28 -20.44 -3.98
CA THR A 135 -4.29 -21.54 -4.06
C THR A 135 -3.21 -21.31 -5.11
N ALA A 136 -3.46 -20.42 -6.07
CA ALA A 136 -2.54 -20.12 -7.17
C ALA A 136 -1.28 -19.39 -6.70
N SER A 137 -0.12 -19.78 -7.23
CA SER A 137 1.19 -19.16 -6.89
C SER A 137 1.66 -18.13 -7.92
N ALA A 138 0.93 -18.01 -9.02
CA ALA A 138 1.19 -17.11 -10.13
C ALA A 138 -0.13 -16.50 -10.59
N VAL A 139 -0.04 -15.35 -11.26
CA VAL A 139 -1.21 -14.67 -11.81
C VAL A 139 -1.44 -15.18 -13.23
N SER A 140 -2.64 -15.72 -13.45
CA SER A 140 -3.19 -15.97 -14.78
C SER A 140 -4.44 -15.12 -14.97
N HIS A 141 -5.20 -15.44 -16.01
CA HIS A 141 -6.51 -14.87 -16.27
C HIS A 141 -7.49 -15.07 -15.10
N TYR A 142 -7.43 -16.19 -14.37
CA TYR A 142 -8.30 -16.48 -13.23
C TYR A 142 -8.03 -15.61 -11.98
N GLU A 143 -6.81 -15.08 -11.86
CA GLU A 143 -6.36 -14.22 -10.77
C GLU A 143 -6.38 -12.72 -11.13
N SER A 144 -6.94 -12.40 -12.31
CA SER A 144 -6.98 -11.05 -12.84
C SER A 144 -8.39 -10.46 -12.72
N PHE A 145 -8.51 -9.27 -12.15
CA PHE A 145 -9.79 -8.61 -11.89
C PHE A 145 -9.80 -7.18 -12.40
N LEU A 146 -10.86 -6.76 -13.09
CA LEU A 146 -11.05 -5.36 -13.48
C LEU A 146 -11.91 -4.65 -12.44
N ALA A 147 -11.46 -3.50 -11.94
CA ALA A 147 -12.21 -2.70 -10.97
C ALA A 147 -13.02 -1.61 -11.69
N ILE A 148 -14.33 -1.81 -11.78
CA ILE A 148 -15.27 -0.87 -12.40
C ILE A 148 -15.86 0.03 -11.31
N PRO A 149 -15.63 1.35 -11.32
CA PRO A 149 -16.16 2.25 -10.29
C PRO A 149 -17.70 2.34 -10.37
N SER A 150 -18.36 2.31 -9.21
CA SER A 150 -19.81 2.55 -9.15
C SER A 150 -20.11 4.06 -9.35
N PRO A 151 -21.11 4.41 -10.16
CA PRO A 151 -21.52 5.81 -10.32
C PRO A 151 -22.33 6.34 -9.14
N GLU A 152 -22.92 5.47 -8.33
CA GLU A 152 -23.85 5.86 -7.25
C GLU A 152 -23.13 6.18 -5.95
N VAL A 153 -22.14 5.36 -5.58
CA VAL A 153 -21.45 5.46 -4.30
C VAL A 153 -19.95 5.60 -4.52
N SER A 154 -19.39 6.72 -4.10
CA SER A 154 -17.95 6.94 -4.18
C SER A 154 -17.18 5.92 -3.35
N GLY A 155 -16.10 5.40 -3.95
CA GLY A 155 -15.23 4.40 -3.35
C GLY A 155 -15.80 2.99 -3.26
N THR A 156 -16.84 2.69 -4.04
CA THR A 156 -17.26 1.32 -4.32
C THR A 156 -17.01 0.95 -5.79
N PHE A 157 -16.84 -0.35 -6.02
CA PHE A 157 -16.43 -0.93 -7.29
C PHE A 157 -17.14 -2.26 -7.51
N SER A 158 -17.42 -2.58 -8.76
CA SER A 158 -17.69 -3.96 -9.18
C SER A 158 -16.38 -4.59 -9.64
N LEU A 159 -16.04 -5.75 -9.10
CA LEU A 159 -14.84 -6.48 -9.49
C LEU A 159 -15.20 -7.52 -10.55
N GLN A 160 -14.94 -7.20 -11.81
CA GLN A 160 -15.10 -8.12 -12.93
C GLN A 160 -13.99 -9.17 -12.86
N THR A 161 -14.35 -10.44 -12.94
CA THR A 161 -13.43 -11.58 -12.92
C THR A 161 -12.76 -11.75 -14.30
N HIS A 162 -11.82 -12.70 -14.42
CA HIS A 162 -11.32 -13.13 -15.73
C HIS A 162 -10.70 -12.00 -16.56
N GLY A 163 -9.92 -11.11 -15.93
CA GLY A 163 -9.22 -10.02 -16.61
C GLY A 163 -10.12 -9.01 -17.33
N GLY A 164 -11.44 -9.10 -17.20
CA GLY A 164 -12.41 -8.31 -17.97
C GLY A 164 -12.88 -8.95 -19.28
N ASP A 165 -12.38 -10.13 -19.68
CA ASP A 165 -12.83 -10.79 -20.91
C ASP A 165 -14.19 -11.50 -20.73
N GLY A 166 -14.55 -11.82 -19.49
CA GLY A 166 -15.86 -12.38 -19.13
C GLY A 166 -16.80 -11.33 -18.55
N GLU A 167 -18.11 -11.57 -18.60
CA GLU A 167 -19.14 -10.66 -18.05
C GLU A 167 -19.51 -10.98 -16.59
N SER A 168 -18.65 -11.69 -15.86
CA SER A 168 -18.93 -12.17 -14.51
C SER A 168 -18.21 -11.35 -13.43
N PHE A 169 -18.92 -11.05 -12.35
CA PHE A 169 -18.48 -10.18 -11.26
C PHE A 169 -18.42 -10.94 -9.93
N LEU A 170 -17.53 -10.49 -9.05
CA LEU A 170 -17.60 -10.84 -7.63
C LEU A 170 -18.93 -10.35 -7.06
N SER A 171 -19.64 -11.24 -6.41
CA SER A 171 -20.91 -11.01 -5.74
C SER A 171 -20.96 -11.73 -4.40
N ILE A 172 -21.96 -11.39 -3.60
CA ILE A 172 -22.35 -12.14 -2.41
C ILE A 172 -23.72 -12.76 -2.56
N LYS A 173 -23.95 -13.85 -1.84
CA LYS A 173 -25.27 -14.44 -1.60
C LYS A 173 -25.44 -14.70 -0.13
N GLU A 174 -26.64 -14.51 0.40
CA GLU A 174 -26.96 -14.95 1.75
C GLU A 174 -26.97 -16.48 1.82
N ASN A 175 -26.29 -17.03 2.82
CA ASN A 175 -26.22 -18.45 3.07
C ASN A 175 -26.04 -18.72 4.56
N ALA A 176 -27.15 -19.03 5.25
CA ALA A 176 -27.16 -19.31 6.69
C ALA A 176 -26.29 -20.51 7.12
N LYS A 177 -25.79 -21.33 6.18
CA LYS A 177 -24.86 -22.44 6.49
C LYS A 177 -23.43 -21.99 6.66
N THR A 178 -23.06 -20.80 6.17
CA THR A 178 -21.72 -20.25 6.37
C THR A 178 -21.66 -19.53 7.73
N ALA A 179 -20.48 -19.50 8.35
CA ALA A 179 -20.31 -18.92 9.68
C ALA A 179 -20.65 -17.41 9.73
N SER A 180 -20.52 -16.70 8.61
CA SER A 180 -20.85 -15.28 8.47
C SER A 180 -22.25 -15.05 7.90
N GLY A 181 -22.98 -16.09 7.48
CA GLY A 181 -24.24 -15.95 6.76
C GLY A 181 -24.10 -15.48 5.32
N VAL A 182 -22.86 -15.30 4.83
CA VAL A 182 -22.54 -14.78 3.50
C VAL A 182 -21.67 -15.78 2.73
N GLU A 183 -22.03 -16.04 1.48
CA GLU A 183 -21.26 -16.82 0.50
C GLU A 183 -20.73 -15.89 -0.59
N ILE A 184 -19.45 -16.03 -0.95
CA ILE A 184 -18.80 -15.22 -1.98
C ILE A 184 -18.81 -16.00 -3.29
N ARG A 185 -19.24 -15.34 -4.37
CA ARG A 185 -19.46 -15.95 -5.69
C ARG A 185 -18.91 -15.06 -6.79
N GLY A 186 -18.46 -15.66 -7.90
CA GLY A 186 -17.84 -14.97 -9.04
C GLY A 186 -18.61 -15.14 -10.35
N ASP A 187 -19.86 -15.59 -10.28
CA ASP A 187 -20.71 -15.96 -11.43
C ASP A 187 -21.92 -15.00 -11.63
N ALA A 188 -21.89 -13.81 -11.03
CA ALA A 188 -22.94 -12.81 -11.26
C ALA A 188 -22.70 -12.08 -12.58
N ASN A 189 -23.71 -11.99 -13.43
CA ASN A 189 -23.58 -11.38 -14.77
C ASN A 189 -24.12 -9.95 -14.88
N THR A 190 -24.58 -9.38 -13.75
CA THR A 190 -25.20 -8.06 -13.71
C THR A 190 -24.60 -7.26 -12.57
N ILE A 191 -24.26 -6.00 -12.83
CA ILE A 191 -23.88 -5.07 -11.77
C ILE A 191 -25.13 -4.72 -10.96
N SER A 192 -25.09 -5.04 -9.68
CA SER A 192 -26.13 -4.76 -8.70
C SER A 192 -25.52 -4.36 -7.35
N PHE A 193 -26.37 -4.15 -6.35
CA PHE A 193 -25.91 -3.94 -4.97
C PHE A 193 -25.00 -5.08 -4.49
N GLU A 194 -25.37 -6.34 -4.74
CA GLU A 194 -24.63 -7.53 -4.28
C GLU A 194 -23.23 -7.67 -4.91
N THR A 195 -22.98 -7.04 -6.06
CA THR A 195 -21.67 -7.01 -6.72
C THR A 195 -20.83 -5.78 -6.38
N THR A 196 -21.40 -4.82 -5.65
CA THR A 196 -20.78 -3.52 -5.40
C THR A 196 -19.99 -3.56 -4.09
N VAL A 197 -18.68 -3.81 -4.19
CA VAL A 197 -17.79 -3.91 -3.03
C VAL A 197 -17.10 -2.57 -2.74
N ARG A 198 -16.67 -2.37 -1.49
CA ARG A 198 -15.81 -1.24 -1.11
C ARG A 198 -14.37 -1.71 -0.94
N VAL A 199 -13.43 -0.96 -1.51
CA VAL A 199 -11.99 -1.25 -1.35
C VAL A 199 -11.37 -0.25 -0.37
N ARG A 200 -10.96 -0.77 0.79
CA ARG A 200 -10.19 -0.03 1.79
C ARG A 200 -8.72 -0.33 1.57
N MET A 201 -7.84 0.66 1.72
CA MET A 201 -6.41 0.53 1.49
C MET A 201 -5.61 1.26 2.58
N GLN A 202 -4.38 0.81 2.84
CA GLN A 202 -3.48 1.56 3.72
C GLN A 202 -3.17 2.95 3.12
N ALA A 203 -3.33 4.01 3.92
CA ALA A 203 -3.21 5.40 3.48
C ALA A 203 -1.85 5.71 2.85
N ARG A 204 -0.77 5.11 3.38
CA ARG A 204 0.58 5.26 2.82
C ARG A 204 0.72 4.67 1.42
N PHE A 205 -0.22 3.87 0.92
CA PHE A 205 -0.19 3.31 -0.45
C PHE A 205 -1.01 4.12 -1.45
N LYS A 206 -1.87 5.05 -1.01
CA LYS A 206 -2.65 5.90 -1.92
C LYS A 206 -1.69 6.79 -2.72
N PRO A 207 -1.65 6.71 -4.07
CA PRO A 207 -0.62 7.37 -4.88
C PRO A 207 -0.51 8.88 -4.63
N LYS A 208 -1.64 9.57 -4.48
CA LYS A 208 -1.68 11.00 -4.15
C LYS A 208 -1.02 11.30 -2.80
N LEU A 209 -1.28 10.47 -1.78
CA LEU A 209 -0.68 10.61 -0.46
C LEU A 209 0.80 10.24 -0.47
N ARG A 210 1.21 9.24 -1.27
CA ARG A 210 2.61 8.90 -1.51
C ARG A 210 3.37 10.06 -2.15
N ALA A 211 2.90 10.58 -3.28
CA ALA A 211 3.55 11.69 -3.97
C ALA A 211 3.65 12.94 -3.09
N SER A 212 2.60 13.25 -2.31
CA SER A 212 2.60 14.35 -1.35
C SER A 212 3.57 14.14 -0.18
N LYS A 213 3.71 12.90 0.32
CA LYS A 213 4.68 12.57 1.36
C LYS A 213 6.11 12.55 0.84
N GLU A 214 6.33 12.00 -0.36
CA GLU A 214 7.64 11.97 -1.01
C GLU A 214 8.14 13.38 -1.32
N SER A 215 7.28 14.28 -1.80
CA SER A 215 7.63 15.69 -1.97
C SER A 215 7.96 16.37 -0.63
N LYS A 216 7.15 16.18 0.42
CA LYS A 216 7.45 16.69 1.77
C LYS A 216 8.72 16.10 2.38
N ALA A 217 9.02 14.82 2.14
CA ALA A 217 10.26 14.19 2.59
C ALA A 217 11.47 14.75 1.84
N TYR A 218 11.32 15.01 0.54
CA TYR A 218 12.31 15.73 -0.28
C TYR A 218 12.53 17.16 0.25
N GLU A 219 11.49 17.82 0.77
CA GLU A 219 11.59 19.14 1.42
C GLU A 219 12.26 19.11 2.80
N LYS A 220 12.14 18.01 3.55
CA LYS A 220 12.60 17.86 4.95
C LYS A 220 14.08 17.47 5.12
N ILE A 221 14.92 17.63 4.10
CA ILE A 221 16.37 17.42 4.27
C ILE A 221 16.93 18.30 5.39
N SER A 222 17.64 17.67 6.32
CA SER A 222 18.22 18.34 7.48
C SER A 222 19.40 19.22 7.06
N LYS A 223 19.68 20.26 7.86
CA LYS A 223 20.87 21.11 7.66
C LYS A 223 22.14 20.28 7.58
N LYS A 224 22.29 19.28 8.46
CA LYS A 224 23.45 18.40 8.54
C LYS A 224 23.65 17.56 7.25
N GLU A 225 22.57 17.09 6.65
CA GLU A 225 22.65 16.37 5.37
C GLU A 225 23.03 17.30 4.22
N LEU A 226 22.48 18.53 4.19
CA LEU A 226 22.89 19.53 3.20
C LEU A 226 24.38 19.89 3.35
N GLU A 227 24.86 20.06 4.58
CA GLU A 227 26.28 20.29 4.88
C GLU A 227 27.15 19.11 4.44
N GLY A 228 26.68 17.87 4.62
CA GLY A 228 27.36 16.67 4.14
C GLY A 228 27.47 16.59 2.61
N ILE A 229 26.42 17.02 1.88
CA ILE A 229 26.42 17.03 0.40
C ILE A 229 27.30 18.16 -0.14
N VAL A 230 27.29 19.33 0.51
CA VAL A 230 28.13 20.48 0.13
C VAL A 230 29.59 20.26 0.54
N GLY A 231 29.83 19.56 1.64
CA GLY A 231 31.17 19.31 2.20
C GLY A 231 31.69 20.43 3.11
N ARG A 232 30.82 21.34 3.57
CA ARG A 232 31.14 22.42 4.52
C ARG A 232 29.92 22.81 5.35
N SER A 233 30.15 23.55 6.44
CA SER A 233 29.07 24.21 7.19
C SER A 233 28.34 25.23 6.34
N LEU A 234 27.01 25.29 6.50
CA LEU A 234 26.13 26.15 5.72
C LEU A 234 25.48 27.21 6.60
N ASN A 235 25.34 28.41 6.06
CA ASN A 235 24.56 29.48 6.68
C ASN A 235 23.05 29.26 6.42
N GLU A 236 22.19 29.90 7.22
CA GLU A 236 20.73 29.74 7.09
C GLU A 236 20.21 30.12 5.71
N ASP A 237 20.76 31.15 5.08
CA ASP A 237 20.39 31.58 3.73
C ASP A 237 20.80 30.57 2.65
N GLU A 238 21.92 29.87 2.83
CA GLU A 238 22.39 28.83 1.92
C GLU A 238 21.53 27.57 2.06
N VAL A 239 21.17 27.20 3.29
CA VAL A 239 20.19 26.14 3.58
C VAL A 239 18.85 26.45 2.94
N LYS A 240 18.37 27.70 3.07
CA LYS A 240 17.11 28.15 2.48
C LYS A 240 17.15 28.11 0.94
N ARG A 241 18.27 28.53 0.34
CA ARG A 241 18.50 28.44 -1.12
C ARG A 241 18.52 27.00 -1.61
N LEU A 242 19.23 26.10 -0.94
CA LEU A 242 19.29 24.68 -1.30
C LEU A 242 17.92 24.00 -1.15
N ARG A 243 17.17 24.31 -0.09
CA ARG A 243 15.78 23.83 0.06
C ARG A 243 14.86 24.39 -1.04
N LYS A 244 15.03 25.66 -1.42
CA LYS A 244 14.28 26.28 -2.52
C LYS A 244 14.62 25.61 -3.86
N GLY A 245 15.90 25.40 -4.15
CA GLY A 245 16.31 24.74 -5.40
C GLY A 245 15.86 23.29 -5.48
N ARG A 246 15.70 22.65 -4.33
CA ARG A 246 15.09 21.32 -4.22
C ARG A 246 13.59 21.31 -4.52
N ARG A 247 12.88 22.38 -4.17
CA ARG A 247 11.46 22.58 -4.52
C ARG A 247 11.27 22.89 -6.00
N GLU A 248 12.18 23.66 -6.59
CA GLU A 248 12.08 24.17 -7.98
C GLU A 248 12.72 23.22 -9.01
N GLY A 249 13.34 22.12 -8.57
CA GLY A 249 13.94 21.11 -9.44
C GLY A 249 15.36 21.43 -9.94
N ASN A 250 15.91 22.60 -9.62
CA ASN A 250 17.26 23.05 -9.98
C ASN A 250 18.30 22.84 -8.86
N PHE A 251 18.09 21.84 -7.99
CA PHE A 251 18.95 21.58 -6.82
C PHE A 251 20.43 21.43 -7.19
N HIS A 252 20.74 20.75 -8.29
CA HIS A 252 22.13 20.53 -8.71
C HIS A 252 22.84 21.81 -9.14
N GLU A 253 22.14 22.75 -9.76
CA GLU A 253 22.68 24.05 -10.15
C GLU A 253 22.97 24.89 -8.91
N VAL A 254 21.97 25.02 -8.03
CA VAL A 254 22.12 25.76 -6.77
C VAL A 254 23.20 25.13 -5.86
N LEU A 255 23.35 23.80 -5.89
CA LEU A 255 24.41 23.11 -5.17
C LEU A 255 25.80 23.49 -5.68
N LEU A 256 25.98 23.57 -7.00
CA LEU A 256 27.25 23.99 -7.60
C LEU A 256 27.57 25.43 -7.21
N ASP A 257 26.60 26.33 -7.28
CA ASP A 257 26.77 27.74 -6.90
C ASP A 257 27.19 27.89 -5.44
N VAL A 258 26.55 27.16 -4.52
CA VAL A 258 26.89 27.19 -3.09
C VAL A 258 28.26 26.55 -2.80
N LYS A 259 28.66 25.54 -3.59
CA LYS A 259 30.01 24.96 -3.51
C LYS A 259 31.09 25.91 -4.01
N VAL A 260 30.82 26.64 -5.08
CA VAL A 260 31.76 27.61 -5.67
C VAL A 260 31.89 28.85 -4.78
N SER A 261 30.77 29.40 -4.30
CA SER A 261 30.79 30.60 -3.42
C SER A 261 31.56 30.40 -2.12
N GLY A 262 31.68 29.16 -1.65
CA GLY A 262 32.45 28.82 -0.45
C GLY A 262 33.95 28.64 -0.68
N LYS A 263 34.41 28.59 -1.94
CA LYS A 263 35.83 28.55 -2.28
C LYS A 263 36.33 29.98 -2.41
N HIS A 264 36.83 30.54 -1.31
CA HIS A 264 37.63 31.76 -1.40
C HIS A 264 38.97 31.39 -2.06
N ASP A 265 39.23 31.96 -3.23
CA ASP A 265 40.50 31.81 -3.93
C ASP A 265 41.59 32.44 -3.06
N LYS A 266 42.61 31.67 -2.67
CA LYS A 266 43.63 32.08 -1.70
C LYS A 266 44.88 32.66 -2.40
N TRP A 267 44.77 33.04 -3.67
CA TRP A 267 45.90 33.51 -4.50
C TRP A 267 45.59 34.72 -5.39
N ALA A 268 44.67 35.60 -4.99
CA ALA A 268 44.49 36.92 -5.61
C ALA A 268 44.91 38.03 -4.64
#